data_AF-A0A1J4XT65-F1
#
_entry.id   AF-A0A1J4XT65-F1
#
_cell.length_a   1.000
_cell.length_b   1.000
_cell.length_c   1.000
_cell.angle_alpha   90.00
_cell.angle_beta   90.00
_cell.angle_gamma   90.00
#
_symmetry.space_group_name_H-M   'P 1'
#
loop_
_entity.id
_entity.type
_entity.pdbx_description
1 polymer ?
#
loop_
_entity_poly.entity_id
_entity_poly.type
_entity_poly.pdbx_seq_one_letter_code
_entity_poly.pdbx_strand_id
1 'polypeptide(L)'
;MVYYKEYARNIRIAFIVLIIFTSLSYCAHAVPVGPTITEIRNETGSAKESTLINTTGGSITTMELNVTAQNLKWKAFVGNVTGNLVLSDASNYSIYDWSLSRIVGEVYATRSSSTVSWSDIKCSNLTHITNEEIALNHTSNPDDNISATFNVKNHNPFYIGTVEITSNSCYSIHTNVNNQSQNSSFEEIILYDGTDYQNGDIVYATNLEQDAAGYNNNQFDFQMIIPEVALPAWDSSTAYYFYVELT
;
A
#
# COMPACT_ATOMS: atom_id res chain seq x y z
N MET A 1 2.52 65.93 -12.81
CA MET A 1 3.49 65.09 -12.06
C MET A 1 2.86 64.29 -10.91
N VAL A 2 1.69 64.69 -10.37
CA VAL A 2 1.00 63.98 -9.26
C VAL A 2 0.38 62.64 -9.71
N TYR A 3 -0.24 62.59 -10.90
CA TYR A 3 -0.86 61.36 -11.45
C TYR A 3 0.09 60.17 -11.64
N TYR A 4 1.37 60.42 -11.96
CA TYR A 4 2.35 59.35 -12.22
C TYR A 4 2.77 58.64 -10.92
N LYS A 5 2.75 59.34 -9.79
CA LYS A 5 3.10 58.77 -8.47
C LYS A 5 2.02 57.82 -7.94
N GLU A 6 0.75 58.12 -8.19
CA GLU A 6 -0.35 57.25 -7.76
C GLU A 6 -0.40 55.95 -8.59
N TYR A 7 -0.15 56.03 -9.89
CA TYR A 7 -0.08 54.86 -10.76
C TYR A 7 1.08 53.92 -10.38
N ALA A 8 2.25 54.48 -10.08
CA ALA A 8 3.41 53.73 -9.62
C ALA A 8 3.20 53.09 -8.23
N ARG A 9 2.43 53.74 -7.34
CA ARG A 9 2.05 53.19 -6.03
C ARG A 9 1.12 51.98 -6.17
N ASN A 10 0.11 52.09 -7.04
CA ASN A 10 -0.87 51.01 -7.25
C ASN A 10 -0.23 49.78 -7.93
N ILE A 11 0.70 49.97 -8.87
CA ILE A 11 1.46 48.87 -9.50
C ILE A 11 2.35 48.15 -8.47
N ARG A 12 3.00 48.89 -7.55
CA ARG A 12 3.82 48.29 -6.48
C ARG A 12 2.98 47.46 -5.51
N ILE A 13 1.79 47.95 -5.14
CA ILE A 13 0.87 47.22 -4.27
C ILE A 13 0.38 45.94 -4.98
N ALA A 14 0.03 46.02 -6.27
CA ALA A 14 -0.38 44.85 -7.04
C ALA A 14 0.74 43.78 -7.16
N PHE A 15 1.99 44.20 -7.36
CA PHE A 15 3.14 43.28 -7.37
C PHE A 15 3.38 42.61 -6.01
N ILE A 16 3.24 43.37 -4.91
CA ILE A 16 3.40 42.82 -3.55
C ILE A 16 2.28 41.82 -3.22
N VAL A 17 1.04 42.13 -3.60
CA VAL A 17 -0.10 41.21 -3.40
C VAL A 17 0.06 39.94 -4.24
N LEU A 18 0.55 40.05 -5.48
CA LEU A 18 0.84 38.88 -6.33
C LEU A 18 1.93 37.99 -5.74
N ILE A 19 3.02 38.56 -5.23
CA ILE A 19 4.11 37.81 -4.58
C ILE A 19 3.60 37.09 -3.33
N ILE A 20 2.79 37.76 -2.50
CA ILE A 20 2.18 37.17 -1.30
C ILE A 20 1.21 36.05 -1.67
N PHE A 21 0.38 36.22 -2.71
CA PHE A 21 -0.55 35.18 -3.17
C PHE A 21 0.17 33.96 -3.78
N THR A 22 1.31 34.16 -4.46
CA THR A 22 2.13 33.05 -4.98
C THR A 22 2.91 32.31 -3.89
N SER A 23 3.21 32.96 -2.76
CA SER A 23 3.89 32.33 -1.63
C SER A 23 2.97 31.54 -0.70
N LEU A 24 1.65 31.70 -0.82
CA LEU A 24 0.64 31.16 0.09
C LEU A 24 0.12 29.76 -0.29
N SER A 25 0.67 29.12 -1.33
CA SER A 25 0.19 27.83 -1.84
C SER A 25 1.17 26.65 -1.70
N TYR A 26 2.24 26.79 -0.92
CA TYR A 26 3.09 25.64 -0.59
C TYR A 26 2.46 24.83 0.55
N CYS A 27 1.61 23.87 0.20
CA CYS A 27 1.30 22.76 1.09
C CYS A 27 2.55 21.85 1.10
N ALA A 28 3.26 21.82 2.23
CA ALA A 28 4.34 20.85 2.41
C ALA A 28 3.68 19.50 2.72
N HIS A 29 3.78 18.56 1.79
CA HIS A 29 3.42 17.17 2.02
C HIS A 29 4.64 16.44 2.58
N ALA A 30 4.45 15.60 3.60
CA ALA A 30 5.48 14.68 4.03
C ALA A 30 5.73 13.66 2.91
N VAL A 31 6.93 13.08 2.83
CA VAL A 31 7.18 11.93 1.95
C VAL A 31 7.16 10.66 2.80
N PRO A 32 6.88 9.48 2.24
CA PRO A 32 6.91 8.24 3.00
C PRO A 32 8.28 7.99 3.65
N VAL A 33 8.27 7.57 4.91
CA VAL A 33 9.47 7.30 5.71
C VAL A 33 9.44 5.89 6.32
N GLY A 34 10.61 5.30 6.54
CA GLY A 34 10.71 3.97 7.15
C GLY A 34 10.25 3.98 8.63
N PRO A 35 9.30 3.10 9.03
CA PRO A 35 8.85 3.00 10.41
C PRO A 35 9.77 2.09 11.25
N THR A 36 9.63 2.16 12.58
CA THR A 36 10.11 1.09 13.47
C THR A 36 9.05 -0.01 13.52
N ILE A 37 9.41 -1.25 13.20
CA ILE A 37 8.48 -2.39 13.17
C ILE A 37 8.66 -3.23 14.44
N THR A 38 7.55 -3.54 15.12
CA THR A 38 7.50 -4.51 16.22
C THR A 38 6.53 -5.63 15.85
N GLU A 39 7.04 -6.85 15.68
CA GLU A 39 6.21 -8.02 15.41
C GLU A 39 5.43 -8.43 16.67
N ILE A 40 4.10 -8.42 16.59
CA ILE A 40 3.22 -8.81 17.70
C ILE A 40 2.95 -10.32 17.66
N ARG A 41 2.62 -10.84 16.47
CA ARG A 41 2.37 -12.27 16.22
C ARG A 41 2.53 -12.61 14.74
N ASN A 42 2.81 -13.88 14.48
CA ASN A 42 2.80 -14.49 13.16
C ASN A 42 2.13 -15.88 13.28
N GLU A 43 1.15 -16.16 12.42
CA GLU A 43 0.31 -17.34 12.51
C GLU A 43 -0.04 -17.90 11.12
N THR A 44 -0.31 -19.21 11.05
CA THR A 44 -0.74 -19.89 9.84
C THR A 44 -2.07 -20.62 10.07
N GLY A 45 -2.85 -20.81 9.01
CA GLY A 45 -4.05 -21.63 9.08
C GLY A 45 -3.73 -23.08 9.47
N SER A 46 -4.56 -23.67 10.33
CA SER A 46 -4.42 -25.08 10.70
C SER A 46 -4.89 -26.00 9.57
N ALA A 47 -4.16 -27.09 9.34
CA ALA A 47 -4.60 -28.14 8.44
C ALA A 47 -5.91 -28.76 8.94
N LYS A 48 -6.85 -29.04 8.03
CA LYS A 48 -8.07 -29.78 8.37
C LYS A 48 -7.77 -31.28 8.38
N GLU A 49 -8.24 -31.96 9.42
CA GLU A 49 -8.13 -33.42 9.56
C GLU A 49 -8.86 -34.16 8.43
N SER A 50 -8.35 -35.34 8.07
CA SER A 50 -8.97 -36.18 7.05
C SER A 50 -10.36 -36.66 7.48
N THR A 51 -11.30 -36.77 6.53
CA THR A 51 -12.62 -37.34 6.77
C THR A 51 -12.72 -38.74 6.16
N LEU A 52 -13.11 -39.72 6.96
CA LEU A 52 -13.27 -41.10 6.52
C LEU A 52 -14.58 -41.28 5.74
N ILE A 53 -14.49 -41.92 4.57
CA ILE A 53 -15.64 -42.44 3.84
C ILE A 53 -15.52 -43.95 3.71
N ASN A 54 -16.53 -44.67 4.21
CA ASN A 54 -16.64 -46.13 4.09
C ASN A 54 -17.71 -46.47 3.06
N THR A 55 -17.31 -47.12 1.96
CA THR A 55 -18.21 -47.58 0.90
C THR A 55 -18.13 -49.10 0.77
N THR A 56 -19.23 -49.72 0.38
CA THR A 56 -19.28 -51.17 0.19
C THR A 56 -18.67 -51.56 -1.16
N GLY A 57 -17.95 -52.69 -1.19
CA GLY A 57 -17.43 -53.26 -2.43
C GLY A 57 -18.53 -53.51 -3.47
N GLY A 58 -18.23 -53.26 -4.74
CA GLY A 58 -19.19 -53.42 -5.85
C GLY A 58 -20.08 -52.21 -6.16
N SER A 59 -19.80 -51.04 -5.56
CA SER A 59 -20.52 -49.79 -5.82
C SER A 59 -19.64 -48.73 -6.50
N ILE A 60 -20.26 -47.77 -7.20
CA ILE A 60 -19.62 -46.53 -7.66
C ILE A 60 -20.03 -45.43 -6.69
N THR A 61 -19.06 -44.77 -6.07
CA THR A 61 -19.29 -43.62 -5.19
C THR A 61 -18.88 -42.35 -5.92
N THR A 62 -19.84 -41.47 -6.16
CA THR A 62 -19.61 -40.10 -6.63
C THR A 62 -19.64 -39.19 -5.41
N MET A 63 -18.61 -38.36 -5.25
CA MET A 63 -18.49 -37.45 -4.11
C MET A 63 -17.95 -36.10 -4.55
N GLU A 64 -18.30 -35.08 -3.77
CA GLU A 64 -17.79 -33.72 -3.89
C GLU A 64 -16.83 -33.46 -2.74
N LEU A 65 -15.64 -32.99 -3.05
CA LEU A 65 -14.60 -32.67 -2.06
C LEU A 65 -14.33 -31.17 -2.13
N ASN A 66 -14.80 -30.43 -1.13
CA ASN A 66 -14.60 -28.99 -1.01
C ASN A 66 -13.54 -28.72 0.06
N VAL A 67 -12.43 -28.12 -0.34
CA VAL A 67 -11.29 -27.85 0.54
C VAL A 67 -10.90 -26.38 0.45
N THR A 68 -10.60 -25.79 1.60
CA THR A 68 -9.87 -24.52 1.70
C THR A 68 -8.48 -24.85 2.21
N ALA A 69 -7.46 -24.48 1.45
CA ALA A 69 -6.06 -24.69 1.80
C ALA A 69 -5.38 -23.34 2.04
N GLN A 70 -4.35 -23.34 2.90
CA GLN A 70 -3.49 -22.18 3.09
C GLN A 70 -2.75 -21.88 1.80
N ASN A 71 -2.79 -20.63 1.34
CA ASN A 71 -1.94 -20.16 0.24
C ASN A 71 -0.57 -19.76 0.81
N LEU A 72 0.51 -20.35 0.28
CA LEU A 72 1.89 -20.11 0.70
C LEU A 72 2.62 -19.10 -0.19
N LYS A 73 2.01 -18.67 -1.30
CA LYS A 73 2.60 -17.73 -2.25
C LYS A 73 2.37 -16.26 -1.87
N TRP A 74 1.69 -16.02 -0.77
CA TRP A 74 1.29 -14.70 -0.30
C TRP A 74 1.55 -14.58 1.19
N LYS A 75 1.85 -13.36 1.63
CA LYS A 75 1.88 -12.93 3.03
C LYS A 75 0.81 -11.87 3.22
N ALA A 76 0.27 -11.81 4.43
CA ALA A 76 -0.62 -10.75 4.84
C ALA A 76 0.01 -9.98 6.00
N PHE A 77 -0.18 -8.67 6.03
CA PHE A 77 0.23 -7.81 7.13
C PHE A 77 -1.00 -7.05 7.61
N VAL A 78 -1.21 -7.07 8.92
CA VAL A 78 -2.19 -6.24 9.61
C VAL A 78 -1.51 -5.58 10.79
N GLY A 79 -1.92 -4.37 11.13
CA GLY A 79 -1.32 -3.70 12.27
C GLY A 79 -1.93 -2.34 12.56
N ASN A 80 -1.42 -1.75 13.63
CA ASN A 80 -1.75 -0.40 14.05
C ASN A 80 -0.52 0.48 13.85
N VAL A 81 -0.76 1.72 13.44
CA VAL A 81 0.29 2.72 13.22
C VAL A 81 0.11 3.80 14.26
N THR A 82 1.20 4.15 14.94
CA THR A 82 1.26 5.33 15.79
C THR A 82 2.34 6.24 15.25
N GLY A 83 2.14 7.55 15.31
CA GLY A 83 3.14 8.48 14.84
C GLY A 83 2.97 9.89 15.38
N ASN A 84 4.07 10.63 15.31
CA ASN A 84 4.13 12.04 15.63
C ASN A 84 4.60 12.80 14.39
N LEU A 85 4.05 14.00 14.16
CA LEU A 85 4.68 14.97 13.28
C LEU A 85 5.75 15.69 14.09
N VAL A 86 6.98 15.80 13.57
CA VAL A 86 8.11 16.37 14.30
C VAL A 86 8.81 17.46 13.49
N LEU A 87 9.30 18.49 14.18
CA LEU A 87 10.29 19.43 13.64
C LEU A 87 11.67 19.06 14.19
N SER A 88 12.37 18.17 13.50
CA SER A 88 13.68 17.66 13.92
C SER A 88 14.82 18.12 13.03
N ASP A 89 16.01 18.22 13.60
CA ASP A 89 17.25 18.40 12.85
C ASP A 89 17.82 17.05 12.35
N ALA A 90 18.95 17.10 11.63
CA ALA A 90 19.63 15.91 11.11
C ALA A 90 20.24 15.00 12.19
N SER A 91 20.26 15.43 13.45
CA SER A 91 20.73 14.66 14.61
C SER A 91 19.57 14.10 15.44
N ASN A 92 18.33 14.16 14.93
CA ASN A 92 17.09 13.72 15.58
C ASN A 92 16.73 14.50 16.86
N TYR A 93 17.21 15.73 17.02
CA TYR A 93 16.69 16.61 18.06
C TYR A 93 15.46 17.35 17.54
N SER A 94 14.31 17.12 18.18
CA SER A 94 13.05 17.79 17.84
C SER A 94 12.88 19.05 18.68
N ILE A 95 12.58 20.18 18.02
CA ILE A 95 12.18 21.41 18.72
C ILE A 95 10.71 21.35 19.18
N TYR A 96 9.90 20.54 18.50
CA TYR A 96 8.50 20.28 18.84
C TYR A 96 7.99 19.01 18.16
N ASP A 97 7.03 18.34 18.78
CA ASP A 97 6.29 17.21 18.23
C ASP A 97 4.78 17.30 18.48
N TRP A 98 4.00 16.88 17.49
CA TRP A 98 2.55 16.73 17.58
C TRP A 98 2.20 15.25 17.58
N SER A 99 1.65 14.75 18.68
CA SER A 99 1.06 13.41 18.73
C SER A 99 -0.24 13.38 17.94
N LEU A 100 -0.38 12.44 17.01
CA LEU A 100 -1.60 12.29 16.24
C LEU A 100 -2.62 11.44 17.01
N SER A 101 -3.82 11.99 17.22
CA SER A 101 -4.94 11.26 17.84
C SER A 101 -5.77 10.48 16.82
N ARG A 102 -5.57 10.76 15.53
CA ARG A 102 -6.18 10.06 14.41
C ARG A 102 -5.10 9.91 13.36
N ILE A 103 -4.95 8.70 12.88
CA ILE A 103 -3.93 8.31 11.92
C ILE A 103 -4.61 8.21 10.54
N VAL A 104 -4.08 8.97 9.59
CA VAL A 104 -4.53 9.02 8.20
C VAL A 104 -3.27 9.08 7.33
N GLY A 105 -3.33 8.44 6.16
CA GLY A 105 -2.21 8.32 5.24
C GLY A 105 -2.14 6.89 4.71
N GLU A 106 -0.93 6.40 4.45
CA GLU A 106 -0.74 5.14 3.74
C GLU A 106 0.46 4.36 4.29
N VAL A 107 0.36 3.04 4.17
CA VAL A 107 1.47 2.11 4.40
C VAL A 107 1.92 1.55 3.05
N TYR A 108 3.22 1.57 2.83
CA TYR A 108 3.86 1.10 1.61
C TYR A 108 4.80 -0.05 1.92
N ALA A 109 4.92 -1.01 1.00
CA ALA A 109 5.87 -2.11 1.08
C ALA A 109 6.53 -2.37 -0.28
N THR A 110 7.84 -2.56 -0.29
CA THR A 110 8.60 -2.92 -1.51
C THR A 110 9.67 -3.96 -1.21
N ARG A 111 10.04 -4.77 -2.21
CA ARG A 111 11.22 -5.65 -2.12
C ARG A 111 12.54 -4.90 -2.36
N SER A 112 12.48 -3.66 -2.85
CA SER A 112 13.67 -2.87 -3.13
C SER A 112 14.39 -2.52 -1.83
N SER A 113 15.66 -2.89 -1.76
CA SER A 113 16.55 -2.50 -0.67
C SER A 113 17.18 -1.12 -0.87
N SER A 114 17.01 -0.54 -2.07
CA SER A 114 17.34 0.86 -2.35
C SER A 114 16.23 1.81 -1.95
N THR A 115 16.57 3.09 -1.80
CA THR A 115 15.59 4.14 -1.57
C THR A 115 14.66 4.26 -2.77
N VAL A 116 13.35 4.14 -2.53
CA VAL A 116 12.30 4.35 -3.53
C VAL A 116 12.30 5.82 -3.98
N SER A 117 12.16 6.05 -5.29
CA SER A 117 12.00 7.41 -5.84
C SER A 117 10.55 7.89 -5.68
N TRP A 118 10.20 8.38 -4.49
CA TRP A 118 8.84 8.86 -4.20
C TRP A 118 8.37 10.00 -5.11
N SER A 119 9.29 10.80 -5.65
CA SER A 119 8.94 11.86 -6.61
C SER A 119 8.54 11.35 -7.99
N ASP A 120 8.93 10.12 -8.34
CA ASP A 120 8.65 9.50 -9.65
C ASP A 120 7.58 8.40 -9.57
N ILE A 121 7.06 8.11 -8.37
CA ILE A 121 6.07 7.08 -8.08
C ILE A 121 4.84 7.20 -8.97
N LYS A 122 4.39 6.09 -9.54
CA LYS A 122 3.27 6.04 -10.49
C LYS A 122 2.51 4.74 -10.35
N CYS A 123 1.29 4.68 -10.91
CA CYS A 123 0.59 3.41 -11.06
C CYS A 123 1.40 2.40 -11.87
N SER A 124 1.50 1.17 -11.36
CA SER A 124 2.04 0.05 -12.11
C SER A 124 1.21 -0.25 -13.36
N ASN A 125 1.84 -0.91 -14.33
CA ASN A 125 1.17 -1.47 -15.50
C ASN A 125 1.38 -3.00 -15.55
N LEU A 126 0.73 -3.67 -16.52
CA LEU A 126 0.82 -5.12 -16.64
C LEU A 126 2.26 -5.62 -16.86
N THR A 127 3.09 -4.87 -17.59
CA THR A 127 4.51 -5.23 -17.77
C THR A 127 5.24 -5.26 -16.43
N HIS A 128 5.05 -4.25 -15.58
CA HIS A 128 5.70 -4.21 -14.25
C HIS A 128 5.21 -5.38 -13.38
N ILE A 129 3.88 -5.61 -13.37
CA ILE A 129 3.28 -6.71 -12.61
C ILE A 129 3.81 -8.06 -13.09
N THR A 130 3.87 -8.30 -14.41
CA THR A 130 4.41 -9.54 -14.96
C THR A 130 5.89 -9.72 -14.67
N ASN A 131 6.68 -8.64 -14.66
CA ASN A 131 8.09 -8.71 -14.27
C ASN A 131 8.24 -9.10 -12.79
N GLU A 132 7.38 -8.60 -11.91
CA GLU A 132 7.33 -9.01 -10.50
C GLU A 132 6.87 -10.47 -10.36
N GLU A 133 5.88 -10.91 -11.15
CA GLU A 133 5.44 -12.31 -11.17
C GLU A 133 6.57 -13.26 -11.58
N ILE A 134 7.36 -12.88 -12.59
CA ILE A 134 8.54 -13.64 -13.01
C ILE A 134 9.57 -13.67 -11.89
N ALA A 135 9.87 -12.54 -11.27
CA ALA A 135 10.85 -12.44 -10.19
C ALA A 135 10.48 -13.33 -8.98
N LEU A 136 9.18 -13.48 -8.69
CA LEU A 136 8.67 -14.25 -7.56
C LEU A 136 8.09 -15.62 -7.96
N ASN A 137 8.27 -16.08 -9.20
CA ASN A 137 7.77 -17.37 -9.70
C ASN A 137 6.23 -17.54 -9.65
N HIS A 138 5.47 -16.44 -9.70
CA HIS A 138 4.00 -16.44 -9.76
C HIS A 138 3.43 -16.78 -11.15
N THR A 139 4.23 -17.32 -12.07
CA THR A 139 3.82 -17.52 -13.47
C THR A 139 3.11 -18.85 -13.75
N SER A 140 3.07 -19.77 -12.78
CA SER A 140 2.64 -21.16 -13.00
C SER A 140 1.12 -21.38 -12.89
N ASN A 141 0.42 -20.55 -12.12
CA ASN A 141 -1.03 -20.66 -11.92
C ASN A 141 -1.72 -19.39 -12.44
N PRO A 142 -2.59 -19.47 -13.48
CA PRO A 142 -3.28 -18.30 -14.01
C PRO A 142 -4.30 -17.68 -13.04
N ASP A 143 -4.78 -18.42 -12.04
CA ASP A 143 -5.79 -17.96 -11.08
C ASP A 143 -5.18 -17.43 -9.77
N ASP A 144 -3.90 -17.71 -9.53
CA ASP A 144 -3.17 -17.41 -8.28
C ASP A 144 -1.79 -16.84 -8.63
N ASN A 145 -1.85 -15.60 -9.11
CA ASN A 145 -0.73 -14.72 -9.47
C ASN A 145 -1.11 -13.27 -9.21
N ILE A 146 -0.16 -12.34 -9.40
CA ILE A 146 -0.31 -10.94 -9.01
C ILE A 146 -1.34 -10.23 -9.90
N SER A 147 -1.29 -10.45 -11.21
CA SER A 147 -2.19 -9.81 -12.18
C SER A 147 -3.64 -10.32 -12.10
N ALA A 148 -3.85 -11.57 -11.70
CA ALA A 148 -5.16 -12.15 -11.43
C ALA A 148 -5.75 -11.65 -10.09
N THR A 149 -4.88 -11.34 -9.12
CA THR A 149 -5.26 -10.79 -7.83
C THR A 149 -5.60 -9.30 -7.95
N PHE A 150 -4.65 -8.50 -8.45
CA PHE A 150 -4.80 -7.05 -8.70
C PHE A 150 -5.33 -6.79 -10.11
N ASN A 151 -6.56 -7.22 -10.36
CA ASN A 151 -7.17 -7.26 -11.69
C ASN A 151 -8.19 -6.15 -11.98
N VAL A 152 -8.51 -5.32 -10.98
CA VAL A 152 -9.42 -4.19 -11.12
C VAL A 152 -8.70 -2.87 -10.87
N LYS A 153 -9.32 -1.77 -11.31
CA LYS A 153 -8.93 -0.41 -10.95
C LYS A 153 -10.08 0.26 -10.23
N ASN A 154 -10.14 0.03 -8.92
CA ASN A 154 -11.14 0.59 -8.03
C ASN A 154 -10.39 1.10 -6.82
N HIS A 155 -9.99 2.37 -6.86
CA HIS A 155 -9.33 2.99 -5.72
C HIS A 155 -9.63 4.48 -5.59
N ASN A 156 -9.62 4.99 -4.35
CA ASN A 156 -9.79 6.41 -4.07
C ASN A 156 -8.56 7.22 -4.49
N PRO A 157 -8.70 8.52 -4.81
CA PRO A 157 -7.56 9.38 -5.08
C PRO A 157 -6.83 9.75 -3.78
N PHE A 158 -5.51 9.86 -3.83
CA PHE A 158 -4.68 10.31 -2.72
C PHE A 158 -3.36 10.90 -3.23
N TYR A 159 -2.57 11.48 -2.34
CA TYR A 159 -1.26 12.06 -2.65
C TYR A 159 -0.16 11.23 -1.99
N ILE A 160 0.94 11.05 -2.71
CA ILE A 160 2.19 10.50 -2.20
C ILE A 160 3.22 11.62 -2.28
N GLY A 161 3.54 12.25 -1.15
CA GLY A 161 4.22 13.54 -1.17
C GLY A 161 3.47 14.54 -2.06
N THR A 162 4.09 14.96 -3.17
CA THR A 162 3.48 15.89 -4.13
C THR A 162 2.83 15.23 -5.34
N VAL A 163 2.86 13.91 -5.44
CA VAL A 163 2.35 13.16 -6.60
C VAL A 163 0.91 12.74 -6.35
N GLU A 164 -0.01 13.20 -7.21
CA GLU A 164 -1.40 12.77 -7.15
C GLU A 164 -1.58 11.40 -7.84
N ILE A 165 -2.14 10.45 -7.10
CA ILE A 165 -2.63 9.20 -7.65
C ILE A 165 -4.14 9.37 -7.89
N THR A 166 -4.52 9.58 -9.15
CA THR A 166 -5.93 9.84 -9.50
C THR A 166 -6.81 8.61 -9.28
N SER A 167 -8.07 8.81 -8.92
CA SER A 167 -9.01 7.70 -8.66
C SER A 167 -9.08 6.69 -9.80
N ASN A 168 -9.10 5.40 -9.47
CA ASN A 168 -9.28 4.29 -10.41
C ASN A 168 -8.21 4.22 -11.53
N SER A 169 -7.01 4.74 -11.27
CA SER A 169 -5.92 4.74 -12.25
C SER A 169 -4.96 3.55 -12.08
N CYS A 170 -4.78 3.05 -10.86
CA CYS A 170 -3.89 1.94 -10.51
C CYS A 170 -4.65 0.61 -10.41
N TYR A 171 -3.92 -0.50 -10.64
CA TYR A 171 -4.42 -1.83 -10.30
C TYR A 171 -4.53 -1.98 -8.79
N SER A 172 -5.63 -2.58 -8.33
CA SER A 172 -6.05 -2.55 -6.93
C SER A 172 -6.83 -3.79 -6.53
N ILE A 173 -6.91 -4.03 -5.23
CA ILE A 173 -7.82 -4.96 -4.57
C ILE A 173 -8.45 -4.31 -3.34
N HIS A 174 -9.46 -4.98 -2.78
CA HIS A 174 -9.89 -4.75 -1.42
C HIS A 174 -9.78 -6.07 -0.67
N THR A 175 -9.07 -6.07 0.44
CA THR A 175 -8.89 -7.28 1.25
C THR A 175 -10.16 -7.57 2.07
N ASN A 176 -10.34 -8.83 2.48
CA ASN A 176 -11.56 -9.24 3.15
C ASN A 176 -11.66 -8.68 4.58
N VAL A 177 -12.87 -8.31 5.00
CA VAL A 177 -13.21 -8.00 6.39
C VAL A 177 -14.15 -9.07 6.90
N ASN A 178 -13.78 -9.71 8.02
CA ASN A 178 -14.54 -10.80 8.62
C ASN A 178 -14.97 -11.88 7.58
N ASN A 179 -14.01 -12.34 6.76
CA ASN A 179 -14.21 -13.29 5.66
C ASN A 179 -15.20 -12.84 4.57
N GLN A 180 -15.47 -11.54 4.43
CA GLN A 180 -16.33 -10.99 3.38
C GLN A 180 -15.55 -10.03 2.48
N SER A 181 -15.78 -10.15 1.17
CA SER A 181 -15.23 -9.22 0.17
C SER A 181 -15.71 -7.80 0.43
N GLN A 182 -14.82 -6.83 0.18
CA GLN A 182 -15.03 -5.41 0.41
C GLN A 182 -14.98 -4.62 -0.89
N ASN A 183 -15.50 -3.40 -0.85
CA ASN A 183 -15.44 -2.43 -1.95
C ASN A 183 -15.06 -1.01 -1.49
N SER A 184 -14.77 -0.82 -0.20
CA SER A 184 -14.45 0.48 0.39
C SER A 184 -13.44 0.45 1.53
N SER A 185 -13.10 -0.73 2.06
CA SER A 185 -12.17 -0.90 3.18
C SER A 185 -11.02 -1.81 2.80
N PHE A 186 -9.87 -1.52 3.40
CA PHE A 186 -8.57 -2.12 3.17
C PHE A 186 -8.27 -2.27 1.68
N GLU A 187 -8.44 -1.14 1.00
CA GLU A 187 -8.01 -0.92 -0.36
C GLU A 187 -6.49 -1.02 -0.43
N GLU A 188 -5.99 -1.78 -1.40
CA GLU A 188 -4.58 -1.94 -1.66
C GLU A 188 -4.31 -1.80 -3.15
N ILE A 189 -3.25 -1.08 -3.52
CA ILE A 189 -2.88 -0.82 -4.90
C ILE A 189 -1.44 -1.21 -5.19
N ILE A 190 -1.14 -1.43 -6.48
CA ILE A 190 0.22 -1.65 -6.97
C ILE A 190 0.73 -0.42 -7.73
N LEU A 191 1.83 0.13 -7.22
CA LEU A 191 2.60 1.23 -7.78
C LEU A 191 3.94 0.71 -8.30
N TYR A 192 4.66 1.57 -9.03
CA TYR A 192 6.08 1.40 -9.31
C TYR A 192 6.82 2.72 -9.12
N ASP A 193 8.08 2.64 -8.72
CA ASP A 193 8.92 3.77 -8.31
C ASP A 193 9.30 4.76 -9.43
N GLY A 194 8.98 4.46 -10.69
CA GLY A 194 9.25 5.34 -11.81
C GLY A 194 10.70 5.38 -12.31
N THR A 195 11.63 4.64 -11.69
CA THR A 195 13.08 4.75 -11.99
C THR A 195 13.46 4.07 -13.31
N ASP A 196 12.79 2.97 -13.64
CA ASP A 196 12.84 2.30 -14.94
C ASP A 196 11.40 2.06 -15.44
N TYR A 197 11.11 2.46 -16.67
CA TYR A 197 9.80 2.31 -17.31
C TYR A 197 9.38 0.85 -17.55
N GLN A 198 10.31 -0.09 -17.49
CA GLN A 198 10.01 -1.53 -17.66
C GLN A 198 10.25 -2.32 -16.37
N ASN A 199 11.27 -1.95 -15.60
CA ASN A 199 11.74 -2.75 -14.45
C ASN A 199 11.83 -1.93 -13.16
N GLY A 200 11.13 -0.81 -13.06
CA GLY A 200 11.07 -0.04 -11.81
C GLY A 200 10.53 -0.89 -10.66
N ASP A 201 10.96 -0.56 -9.46
CA ASP A 201 10.63 -1.33 -8.27
C ASP A 201 9.14 -1.25 -7.96
N ILE A 202 8.51 -2.40 -7.72
CA ILE A 202 7.11 -2.47 -7.30
C ILE A 202 6.97 -1.98 -5.87
N VAL A 203 5.92 -1.19 -5.64
CA VAL A 203 5.49 -0.72 -4.32
C VAL A 203 4.02 -1.07 -4.13
N TYR A 204 3.73 -1.88 -3.11
CA TYR A 204 2.37 -2.16 -2.65
C TYR A 204 1.97 -1.07 -1.67
N ALA A 205 0.78 -0.51 -1.79
CA ALA A 205 0.31 0.58 -0.93
C ALA A 205 -1.11 0.31 -0.45
N THR A 206 -1.36 0.53 0.84
CA THR A 206 -2.71 0.45 1.44
C THR A 206 -2.99 1.69 2.28
N ASN A 207 -4.25 2.08 2.36
CA ASN A 207 -4.68 3.23 3.14
C ASN A 207 -4.69 2.90 4.64
N LEU A 208 -4.38 3.91 5.47
CA LEU A 208 -4.58 3.86 6.91
C LEU A 208 -6.06 4.16 7.23
N GLU A 209 -6.70 3.19 7.87
CA GLU A 209 -8.10 3.23 8.31
C GLU A 209 -8.17 3.06 9.84
N GLN A 210 -8.17 4.18 10.57
CA GLN A 210 -8.16 4.21 12.03
C GLN A 210 -9.12 3.19 12.68
N ASP A 211 -8.56 2.24 13.43
CA ASP A 211 -9.27 1.23 14.22
C ASP A 211 -10.38 0.47 13.44
N ALA A 212 -10.20 0.27 12.14
CA ALA A 212 -11.16 -0.42 11.28
C ALA A 212 -11.20 -1.94 11.55
N ALA A 213 -12.38 -2.54 11.44
CA ALA A 213 -12.52 -3.98 11.68
C ALA A 213 -11.92 -4.77 10.50
N GLY A 214 -10.86 -5.56 10.73
CA GLY A 214 -10.13 -6.30 9.68
C GLY A 214 -10.63 -7.72 9.39
N TYR A 215 -9.76 -8.55 8.82
CA TYR A 215 -10.06 -9.93 8.38
C TYR A 215 -10.74 -10.81 9.43
N ASN A 216 -10.48 -10.57 10.72
CA ASN A 216 -10.99 -11.34 11.84
C ASN A 216 -11.86 -10.53 12.82
N ASN A 217 -12.36 -9.36 12.38
CA ASN A 217 -13.21 -8.47 13.18
C ASN A 217 -12.51 -7.79 14.37
N ASN A 218 -11.19 -7.96 14.55
CA ASN A 218 -10.38 -7.09 15.41
C ASN A 218 -10.08 -5.77 14.70
N GLN A 219 -9.70 -4.75 15.47
CA GLN A 219 -9.38 -3.42 14.96
C GLN A 219 -7.92 -3.34 14.50
N PHE A 220 -7.73 -2.83 13.28
CA PHE A 220 -6.44 -2.56 12.68
C PHE A 220 -6.47 -1.23 11.94
N ASP A 221 -5.33 -0.54 11.88
CA ASP A 221 -5.17 0.66 11.06
C ASP A 221 -4.85 0.33 9.60
N PHE A 222 -4.27 -0.84 9.31
CA PHE A 222 -4.04 -1.29 7.94
C PHE A 222 -4.14 -2.80 7.79
N GLN A 223 -4.40 -3.24 6.56
CA GLN A 223 -4.39 -4.63 6.13
C GLN A 223 -3.97 -4.70 4.67
N MET A 224 -2.95 -5.50 4.36
CA MET A 224 -2.43 -5.66 3.00
C MET A 224 -1.91 -7.07 2.75
N ILE A 225 -1.83 -7.48 1.47
CA ILE A 225 -1.21 -8.72 1.03
C ILE A 225 -0.08 -8.47 0.05
N ILE A 226 1.03 -9.16 0.24
CA ILE A 226 2.20 -9.06 -0.64
C ILE A 226 2.67 -10.46 -1.06
N PRO A 227 3.20 -10.62 -2.27
CA PRO A 227 3.61 -11.93 -2.75
C PRO A 227 4.85 -12.45 -2.00
N GLU A 228 4.94 -13.77 -1.92
CA GLU A 228 6.14 -14.55 -1.58
C GLU A 228 6.59 -15.32 -2.81
N VAL A 229 7.83 -15.80 -2.84
CA VAL A 229 8.33 -16.71 -3.87
C VAL A 229 7.44 -17.95 -3.96
N ALA A 230 6.80 -18.12 -5.10
CA ALA A 230 5.79 -19.14 -5.36
C ALA A 230 6.35 -20.52 -5.76
N LEU A 231 7.55 -20.87 -5.30
CA LEU A 231 8.15 -22.17 -5.55
C LEU A 231 7.64 -23.22 -4.53
N PRO A 232 7.23 -24.43 -4.94
CA PRO A 232 6.67 -25.44 -4.05
C PRO A 232 7.56 -25.88 -2.88
N ALA A 233 8.87 -25.70 -3.00
CA ALA A 233 9.86 -26.05 -1.98
C ALA A 233 10.54 -24.82 -1.35
N TRP A 234 9.96 -23.63 -1.52
CA TRP A 234 10.47 -22.43 -0.87
C TRP A 234 10.16 -22.49 0.63
N ASP A 235 11.21 -22.47 1.44
CA ASP A 235 11.16 -22.55 2.91
C ASP A 235 11.79 -21.33 3.60
N SER A 236 12.09 -20.29 2.83
CA SER A 236 12.66 -19.02 3.29
C SER A 236 11.59 -17.91 3.30
N SER A 237 12.02 -16.66 3.46
CA SER A 237 11.16 -15.49 3.53
C SER A 237 11.70 -14.35 2.67
N THR A 238 10.90 -13.88 1.70
CA THR A 238 11.17 -12.62 0.98
C THR A 238 11.00 -11.44 1.93
N ALA A 239 12.04 -10.61 2.02
CA ALA A 239 12.02 -9.38 2.82
C ALA A 239 11.31 -8.24 2.08
N TYR A 240 10.57 -7.44 2.84
CA TYR A 240 9.93 -6.22 2.37
C TYR A 240 10.30 -5.06 3.27
N TYR A 241 10.61 -3.93 2.65
CA TYR A 241 10.91 -2.66 3.29
C TYR A 241 9.63 -1.84 3.35
N PHE A 242 9.21 -1.49 4.57
CA PHE A 242 8.00 -0.72 4.80
C PHE A 242 8.32 0.77 4.85
N TYR A 243 7.36 1.57 4.38
CA TYR A 243 7.33 3.01 4.56
C TYR A 243 5.93 3.41 5.01
N VAL A 244 5.84 4.51 5.74
CA VAL A 244 4.58 5.08 6.22
C VAL A 244 4.57 6.56 5.90
N GLU A 245 3.43 7.03 5.41
CA GLU A 245 3.13 8.45 5.24
C GLU A 245 1.97 8.80 6.18
N LEU A 246 2.11 9.92 6.90
CA LEU A 246 1.10 10.42 7.82
C LEU A 246 0.64 11.79 7.31
N THR A 247 -0.67 12.02 7.30
CA THR A 247 -1.33 13.22 6.76
C THR A 247 -2.23 13.93 7.76
#